data_AF-A0A522V715-F1
#
_entry.id   AF-A0A522V715-F1
#
_cell.length_a   1.000
_cell.length_b   1.000
_cell.length_c   1.000
_cell.angle_alpha   90.00
_cell.angle_beta   90.00
_cell.angle_gamma   90.00
#
_symmetry.space_group_name_H-M   'P 1'
#
loop_
_entity.id
_entity.type
_entity.pdbx_description
1 polymer ?
#
loop_
_entity_poly.entity_id
_entity_poly.type
_entity_poly.pdbx_seq_one_letter_code
_entity_poly.pdbx_strand_id
1 'polypeptide(L)'
;MRDGLPGTKDGAPAGPSCAARARWLSLLAQADPLVLKNAWSKLDPKPSFRHLRPPETGLALLRGRMGGVGERFNLGEMSLSRCSIALSDGQDGEVAGHGHVAGCDLEHAER
;
A
#
# COMPACT_ATOMS: atom_id res chain seq x y z
N MET A 1 -1.92 -42.58 -10.43
CA MET A 1 -2.86 -41.46 -10.68
C MET A 1 -2.52 -40.37 -9.68
N ARG A 2 -1.95 -39.25 -10.13
CA ARG A 2 -1.60 -38.11 -9.27
C ARG A 2 -2.77 -37.14 -9.30
N ASP A 3 -3.46 -37.00 -8.17
CA ASP A 3 -4.54 -36.04 -7.99
C ASP A 3 -3.99 -34.62 -8.15
N GLY A 4 -4.64 -33.84 -9.01
CA GLY A 4 -4.28 -32.46 -9.29
C GLY A 4 -4.47 -31.58 -8.06
N LEU A 5 -3.44 -30.79 -7.73
CA LEU A 5 -3.57 -29.71 -6.75
C LEU A 5 -4.54 -28.64 -7.30
N PRO A 6 -5.43 -28.11 -6.46
CA PRO A 6 -6.39 -27.09 -6.87
C PRO A 6 -5.66 -25.79 -7.21
N GLY A 7 -6.04 -25.22 -8.37
CA GLY A 7 -5.60 -23.92 -8.84
C GLY A 7 -5.73 -22.85 -7.77
N THR A 8 -4.69 -22.03 -7.68
CA THR A 8 -4.66 -20.80 -6.90
C THR A 8 -5.92 -19.99 -7.18
N LYS A 9 -6.68 -19.69 -6.12
CA LYS A 9 -7.82 -18.77 -6.19
C LYS A 9 -7.34 -17.44 -6.77
N ASP A 10 -7.66 -17.21 -8.05
CA ASP A 10 -7.59 -15.90 -8.65
C ASP A 10 -8.43 -14.94 -7.81
N GLY A 11 -7.84 -13.77 -7.55
CA GLY A 11 -8.37 -12.77 -6.63
C GLY A 11 -9.83 -12.49 -6.92
N ALA A 12 -10.70 -12.93 -6.01
CA ALA A 12 -12.10 -12.54 -6.01
C ALA A 12 -12.17 -11.00 -6.05
N PRO A 13 -13.08 -10.41 -6.85
CA PRO A 13 -13.20 -8.98 -6.94
C PRO A 13 -13.49 -8.45 -5.54
N ALA A 14 -12.55 -7.68 -5.04
CA ALA A 14 -12.67 -7.05 -3.75
C ALA A 14 -13.91 -6.14 -3.83
N GLY A 15 -14.83 -6.24 -2.86
CA GLY A 15 -16.12 -5.55 -2.89
C GLY A 15 -15.98 -4.03 -3.12
N PRO A 16 -17.09 -3.30 -3.34
CA PRO A 16 -17.04 -1.87 -3.68
C PRO A 16 -16.18 -1.02 -2.71
N SER A 17 -16.12 -1.42 -1.43
CA SER A 17 -15.25 -0.81 -0.41
C SER A 17 -13.75 -1.02 -0.67
N CYS A 18 -13.33 -2.20 -1.14
CA CYS A 18 -11.94 -2.49 -1.46
C CYS A 18 -11.50 -1.82 -2.76
N ALA A 19 -12.36 -1.74 -3.77
CA ALA A 19 -12.06 -1.01 -5.01
C ALA A 19 -11.96 0.49 -4.74
N ALA A 20 -12.89 1.06 -3.96
CA ALA A 20 -12.78 2.43 -3.47
C ALA A 20 -11.47 2.61 -2.69
N ARG A 21 -11.14 1.64 -1.81
CA ARG A 21 -9.92 1.70 -1.01
C ARG A 21 -8.64 1.64 -1.86
N ALA A 22 -8.61 0.84 -2.91
CA ALA A 22 -7.44 0.75 -3.78
C ALA A 22 -7.20 2.07 -4.54
N ARG A 23 -8.28 2.76 -4.97
CA ARG A 23 -8.18 4.00 -5.75
C ARG A 23 -7.53 5.15 -4.98
N TRP A 24 -8.04 5.51 -3.82
CA TRP A 24 -7.45 6.61 -3.02
C TRP A 24 -6.06 6.27 -2.50
N LEU A 25 -5.76 5.01 -2.13
CA LEU A 25 -4.39 4.60 -1.77
C LEU A 25 -3.42 4.76 -2.94
N SER A 26 -3.84 4.38 -4.16
CA SER A 26 -3.05 4.58 -5.37
C SER A 26 -2.83 6.05 -5.69
N LEU A 27 -3.83 6.91 -5.44
CA LEU A 27 -3.71 8.36 -5.60
C LEU A 27 -2.70 8.95 -4.61
N LEU A 28 -2.78 8.57 -3.32
CA LEU A 28 -1.85 9.05 -2.29
C LEU A 28 -0.41 8.61 -2.58
N ALA A 29 -0.21 7.36 -3.00
CA ALA A 29 1.12 6.83 -3.32
C ALA A 29 1.79 7.49 -4.54
N GLN A 30 1.00 8.07 -5.45
CA GLN A 30 1.49 8.77 -6.65
C GLN A 30 1.46 10.29 -6.53
N ALA A 31 0.93 10.83 -5.43
CA ALA A 31 0.84 12.26 -5.21
C ALA A 31 2.23 12.88 -5.12
N ASP A 32 2.35 14.14 -5.53
CA ASP A 32 3.54 14.93 -5.24
C ASP A 32 3.70 15.06 -3.71
N PRO A 33 4.85 14.67 -3.13
CA PRO A 33 5.04 14.66 -1.68
C PRO A 33 4.82 16.04 -1.03
N LEU A 34 5.19 17.13 -1.72
CA LEU A 34 5.03 18.49 -1.21
C LEU A 34 3.55 18.90 -1.21
N VAL A 35 2.81 18.55 -2.27
CA VAL A 35 1.35 18.80 -2.32
C VAL A 35 0.63 18.05 -1.21
N LEU A 36 0.96 16.77 -1.02
CA LEU A 36 0.36 15.94 0.03
C LEU A 36 0.69 16.47 1.43
N LYS A 37 1.96 16.81 1.69
CA LYS A 37 2.40 17.42 2.95
C LYS A 37 1.67 18.73 3.26
N ASN A 38 1.48 19.58 2.25
CA ASN A 38 0.73 20.83 2.40
C ASN A 38 -0.75 20.59 2.66
N ALA A 39 -1.37 19.60 2.02
CA ALA A 39 -2.76 19.23 2.29
C ALA A 39 -2.93 18.68 3.72
N TRP A 40 -2.05 17.76 4.13
CA TRP A 40 -2.02 17.21 5.49
C TRP A 40 -1.84 18.29 6.56
N SER A 41 -0.97 19.28 6.31
CA SER A 41 -0.71 20.36 7.26
C SER A 41 -1.95 21.24 7.54
N LYS A 42 -2.88 21.31 6.58
CA LYS A 42 -4.14 22.06 6.68
C LYS A 42 -5.28 21.27 7.33
N LEU A 43 -5.11 19.97 7.55
CA LEU A 43 -6.10 19.14 8.21
C LEU A 43 -6.08 19.40 9.72
N ASP A 44 -7.25 19.74 10.27
CA ASP A 44 -7.48 19.94 11.70
C ASP A 44 -8.89 19.42 12.08
N PRO A 45 -9.04 18.62 13.15
CA PRO A 45 -7.98 18.05 13.98
C PRO A 45 -7.15 17.01 13.21
N LYS A 46 -5.86 16.89 13.57
CA LYS A 46 -5.05 15.75 13.10
C LYS A 46 -5.53 14.48 13.81
N PRO A 47 -5.68 13.36 13.08
CA PRO A 47 -6.10 12.12 13.69
C PRO A 47 -5.01 11.59 14.64
N SER A 48 -5.46 10.94 15.70
CA SER A 48 -4.54 10.32 16.67
C SER A 48 -4.23 8.88 16.24
N PHE A 49 -2.95 8.51 16.23
CA PHE A 49 -2.52 7.18 15.85
C PHE A 49 -1.26 6.73 16.58
N ARG A 50 -1.04 5.42 16.60
CA ARG A 50 0.23 4.80 17.02
C ARG A 50 0.81 3.96 15.90
N HIS A 51 2.15 3.88 15.83
CA HIS A 51 2.80 2.98 14.87
C HIS A 51 2.62 1.53 15.27
N LEU A 52 2.08 0.73 14.35
CA LEU A 52 2.22 -0.72 14.36
C LEU A 52 3.55 -1.15 13.75
N ARG A 53 3.98 -0.39 12.73
CA ARG A 53 5.30 -0.44 12.10
C ARG A 53 5.72 0.99 11.78
N PRO A 54 6.88 1.46 12.28
CA PRO A 54 7.39 2.78 11.89
C PRO A 54 7.69 2.82 10.39
N PRO A 55 7.76 4.02 9.78
CA PRO A 55 8.18 4.15 8.39
C PRO A 55 9.56 3.52 8.17
N GLU A 56 9.66 2.60 7.22
CA GLU A 56 10.91 1.93 6.86
C GLU A 56 11.06 1.84 5.34
N THR A 57 12.29 1.96 4.85
CA THR A 57 12.64 1.73 3.44
C THR A 57 13.26 0.36 3.29
N GLY A 58 12.71 -0.44 2.39
CA GLY A 58 13.27 -1.74 2.02
C GLY A 58 13.21 -1.94 0.52
N LEU A 59 13.22 -3.20 0.10
CA LEU A 59 13.14 -3.60 -1.31
C LEU A 59 11.88 -4.40 -1.60
N ALA A 60 11.39 -4.28 -2.83
CA ALA A 60 10.31 -5.08 -3.38
C ALA A 60 10.79 -5.77 -4.66
N LEU A 61 10.60 -7.09 -4.74
CA LEU A 61 10.91 -7.87 -5.93
C LEU A 61 9.88 -7.58 -7.03
N LEU A 62 10.33 -6.98 -8.13
CA LEU A 62 9.52 -6.73 -9.30
C LEU A 62 9.39 -8.01 -10.13
N ARG A 63 8.17 -8.27 -10.60
CA ARG A 63 7.88 -9.40 -11.50
C ARG A 63 7.35 -8.90 -12.83
N GLY A 64 8.04 -9.26 -13.91
CA GLY A 64 7.61 -9.02 -15.28
C GLY A 64 6.84 -10.20 -15.85
N ARG A 65 6.28 -10.03 -17.06
CA ARG A 65 5.70 -11.12 -17.87
C ARG A 65 6.35 -11.15 -19.24
N MET A 66 6.77 -12.32 -19.72
CA MET A 66 7.35 -12.47 -21.05
C MET A 66 6.37 -11.99 -22.13
N GLY A 67 6.80 -11.06 -22.99
CA GLY A 67 5.92 -10.46 -24.00
C GLY A 67 4.67 -9.76 -23.44
N GLY A 68 4.66 -9.35 -22.18
CA GLY A 68 3.56 -8.62 -21.53
C GLY A 68 2.43 -9.50 -20.97
N VAL A 69 2.15 -10.65 -21.59
CA VAL A 69 1.04 -11.54 -21.18
C VAL A 69 1.49 -12.97 -20.79
N GLY A 70 2.73 -13.34 -21.08
CA GLY A 70 3.26 -14.68 -20.84
C GLY A 70 3.65 -14.96 -19.39
N GLU A 71 4.55 -15.93 -19.22
CA GLU A 71 5.02 -16.40 -17.92
C GLU A 71 5.69 -15.30 -17.11
N ARG A 72 5.53 -15.38 -15.78
CA ARG A 72 6.13 -14.43 -14.84
C ARG A 72 7.61 -14.73 -14.63
N PHE A 73 8.42 -13.69 -14.53
CA PHE A 73 9.84 -13.81 -14.18
C PHE A 73 10.25 -12.67 -13.23
N ASN A 74 11.35 -12.84 -12.50
CA ASN A 74 11.89 -11.81 -11.62
C ASN A 74 12.59 -10.75 -12.49
N LEU A 75 12.10 -9.51 -12.45
CA LEU A 75 12.61 -8.39 -13.24
C LEU A 75 13.73 -7.63 -12.53
N GLY A 76 13.76 -7.70 -11.20
CA GLY A 76 14.73 -6.99 -10.36
C GLY A 76 14.09 -6.53 -9.05
N GLU A 77 14.71 -5.56 -8.39
CA GLU A 77 14.24 -5.01 -7.13
C GLU A 77 14.02 -3.50 -7.23
N MET A 78 13.11 -2.98 -6.41
CA MET A 78 12.80 -1.56 -6.31
C MET A 78 12.73 -1.15 -4.84
N SER A 79 13.25 0.04 -4.52
CA SER A 79 13.08 0.64 -3.20
C SER A 79 11.60 0.90 -2.89
N LEU A 80 11.20 0.58 -1.68
CA LEU A 80 9.82 0.74 -1.20
C LEU A 80 9.85 1.22 0.25
N SER A 81 9.27 2.40 0.49
CA SER A 81 8.97 2.89 1.84
C SER A 81 7.59 2.41 2.27
N ARG A 82 7.46 1.90 3.50
CA ARG A 82 6.20 1.40 4.04
C ARG A 82 5.99 1.81 5.49
N CYS A 83 4.74 2.07 5.87
CA CYS A 83 4.33 2.39 7.24
C CYS A 83 3.02 1.66 7.57
N SER A 84 2.81 1.35 8.85
CA SER A 84 1.51 0.87 9.32
C SER A 84 1.17 1.46 10.68
N ILE A 85 -0.04 1.95 10.81
CA ILE A 85 -0.52 2.66 12.00
C ILE A 85 -1.84 2.05 12.49
N ALA A 86 -2.14 2.24 13.76
CA ALA A 86 -3.47 2.07 14.31
C ALA A 86 -4.04 3.45 14.66
N LEU A 87 -5.13 3.83 14.01
CA LEU A 87 -5.92 5.02 14.32
C LEU A 87 -6.70 4.78 15.61
N SER A 88 -6.58 5.71 16.55
CA SER A 88 -7.19 5.62 17.87
C SER A 88 -8.56 6.31 17.95
N ASP A 89 -8.97 6.99 16.88
CA ASP A 89 -10.18 7.82 16.78
C ASP A 89 -11.27 7.23 15.87
N GLY A 90 -11.18 5.95 15.53
CA GLY A 90 -12.18 5.26 14.72
C GLY A 90 -13.53 5.10 15.43
N GLN A 91 -14.62 5.35 14.72
CA GLN A 91 -16.00 5.14 15.22
C GLN A 91 -16.29 3.68 15.58
N ASP A 92 -15.53 2.73 15.02
CA ASP A 92 -15.69 1.28 15.20
C ASP A 92 -14.50 0.62 15.95
N GLY A 93 -13.71 1.39 16.70
CA GLY A 93 -12.52 0.93 17.42
C GLY A 93 -11.21 1.23 16.70
N GLU A 94 -10.10 0.57 17.09
CA GLU A 94 -8.80 0.78 16.45
C GLU A 94 -8.82 0.33 14.98
N VAL A 95 -8.55 1.25 14.05
CA VAL A 95 -8.53 0.98 12.60
C VAL A 95 -7.09 0.99 12.07
N ALA A 96 -6.71 -0.04 11.30
CA ALA A 96 -5.38 -0.10 10.70
C ALA A 96 -5.25 0.78 9.43
N GLY A 97 -4.21 1.62 9.41
CA GLY A 97 -3.76 2.41 8.25
C GLY A 97 -2.46 1.85 7.67
N HIS A 98 -2.30 1.93 6.34
CA HIS A 98 -1.10 1.45 5.66
C HIS A 98 -0.69 2.43 4.56
N GLY A 99 0.61 2.73 4.49
CA GLY A 99 1.23 3.51 3.41
C GLY A 99 2.33 2.69 2.74
N HIS A 100 2.38 2.74 1.41
CA HIS A 100 3.41 2.12 0.58
C HIS A 100 3.76 3.07 -0.55
N VAL A 101 5.01 3.52 -0.61
CA VAL A 101 5.48 4.52 -1.57
C VAL A 101 6.75 4.02 -2.25
N ALA A 102 6.74 4.10 -3.58
CA ALA A 102 7.89 3.85 -4.42
C ALA A 102 9.07 4.74 -4.02
N GLY A 103 10.26 4.17 -3.84
CA GLY A 103 11.46 4.91 -3.46
C GLY A 103 11.78 4.80 -1.97
N CYS A 104 12.28 5.89 -1.40
CA CYS A 104 12.85 5.94 -0.05
C CYS A 104 12.28 7.07 0.84
N ASP A 105 11.17 7.70 0.43
CA ASP A 105 10.53 8.77 1.19
C ASP A 105 9.68 8.21 2.35
N LEU A 106 10.25 8.27 3.55
CA LEU A 106 9.61 7.82 4.78
C LEU A 106 8.46 8.72 5.23
N GLU A 107 8.55 10.03 4.96
CA GLU A 107 7.54 11.00 5.35
C GLU A 107 6.28 10.83 4.49
N HIS A 108 6.44 10.58 3.19
CA HIS A 108 5.35 10.27 2.27
C HIS A 108 4.70 8.92 2.60
N ALA A 109 5.47 7.92 3.02
CA ALA A 109 4.88 6.64 3.44
C ALA A 109 4.03 6.74 4.73
N GLU A 110 4.21 7.79 5.53
CA GLU A 110 3.49 8.02 6.79
C GLU A 110 2.20 8.85 6.63
N ARG A 111 2.13 9.77 5.66
CA ARG A 111 1.16 10.88 5.62
C ARG A 111 0.31 10.95 4.37
#